data_AF-A0A2W0AV44-F1
#
_entry.id   AF-A0A2W0AV44-F1
#
_cell.length_a   1.000
_cell.length_b   1.000
_cell.length_c   1.000
_cell.angle_alpha   90.00
_cell.angle_beta   90.00
_cell.angle_gamma   90.00
#
_symmetry.space_group_name_H-M   'P 1'
#
loop_
_entity.id
_entity.type
_entity.pdbx_description
1 polymer ?
#
loop_
_entity_poly.entity_id
_entity_poly.type
_entity_poly.pdbx_seq_one_letter_code
_entity_poly.pdbx_strand_id
1 'polypeptide(L)'
;MKKQHLFPLFVMVVLLAVGSLHAQTGEVKAAIAFDFTAGRMSLPAGEYSITAMSDAGRILCVSGRVSKGFITSHPVEKNEAPATTKLVFRRYGDRYFLHQIWVGGNNRGRELPMTPLEKELATNAEPALVAVLASK
;
A
#
# COMPACT_ATOMS: atom_id res chain seq x y z
N MET A 1 69.53 -25.33 -10.07
CA MET A 1 68.88 -26.03 -8.95
C MET A 1 67.63 -25.25 -8.57
N LYS A 2 66.45 -25.86 -8.74
CA LYS A 2 65.13 -25.26 -8.50
C LYS A 2 64.85 -25.17 -7.00
N LYS A 3 64.35 -24.02 -6.53
CA LYS A 3 63.64 -23.91 -5.25
C LYS A 3 62.37 -23.12 -5.49
N GLN A 4 61.24 -23.82 -5.44
CA GLN A 4 59.90 -23.31 -5.66
C GLN A 4 59.30 -23.08 -4.28
N HIS A 5 58.83 -21.87 -3.98
CA HIS A 5 57.89 -21.63 -2.89
C HIS A 5 56.78 -20.73 -3.41
N LEU A 6 55.71 -21.41 -3.81
CA LEU A 6 54.40 -20.87 -4.16
C LEU A 6 53.78 -20.28 -2.88
N PHE A 7 53.75 -18.96 -2.75
CA PHE A 7 53.10 -18.29 -1.61
C PHE A 7 51.63 -18.01 -1.98
N PRO A 8 50.64 -18.41 -1.16
CA PRO A 8 49.24 -18.39 -1.55
C PRO A 8 48.66 -16.97 -1.52
N LEU A 9 47.80 -16.73 -2.51
CA LEU A 9 47.01 -15.54 -2.78
C LEU A 9 46.10 -15.17 -1.60
N PHE A 10 46.35 -14.04 -0.92
CA PHE A 10 45.43 -13.49 0.08
C PHE A 10 44.45 -12.53 -0.62
N VAL A 11 43.33 -13.07 -1.12
CA VAL A 11 42.24 -12.24 -1.66
C VAL A 11 41.43 -11.67 -0.50
N MET A 12 41.63 -10.39 -0.21
CA MET A 12 40.76 -9.65 0.72
C MET A 12 39.49 -9.24 -0.01
N VAL A 13 38.41 -10.01 0.17
CA VAL A 13 37.07 -9.63 -0.29
C VAL A 13 36.54 -8.54 0.65
N VAL A 14 36.58 -7.29 0.21
CA VAL A 14 35.82 -6.21 0.84
C VAL A 14 34.39 -6.32 0.36
N LEU A 15 33.52 -6.93 1.17
CA LEU A 15 32.08 -6.80 0.99
C LEU A 15 31.69 -5.36 1.35
N LEU A 16 31.58 -4.50 0.35
CA LEU A 16 30.78 -3.30 0.47
C LEU A 16 29.32 -3.75 0.58
N ALA A 17 28.87 -3.96 1.82
CA ALA A 17 27.45 -4.02 2.11
C ALA A 17 26.89 -2.64 1.75
N VAL A 18 26.39 -2.52 0.53
CA VAL A 18 25.49 -1.42 0.15
C VAL A 18 24.24 -1.67 0.98
N GLY A 19 24.23 -1.13 2.21
CA GLY A 19 23.04 -1.12 3.03
C GLY A 19 21.98 -0.38 2.22
N SER A 20 20.99 -1.11 1.73
CA SER A 20 19.81 -0.50 1.10
C SER A 20 19.27 0.52 2.07
N LEU A 21 19.43 1.79 1.70
CA LEU A 21 18.86 2.94 2.36
C LEU A 21 17.35 2.66 2.44
N HIS A 22 16.87 2.22 3.60
CA HIS A 22 15.45 2.03 3.84
C HIS A 22 14.80 3.40 3.79
N ALA A 23 14.33 3.79 2.59
CA ALA A 23 13.56 5.01 2.40
C ALA A 23 12.32 4.92 3.28
N GLN A 24 12.33 5.74 4.34
CA GLN A 24 11.29 5.82 5.34
C GLN A 24 10.08 6.53 4.74
N THR A 25 9.21 5.79 4.05
CA THR A 25 7.79 6.12 3.89
C THR A 25 7.06 4.93 3.26
N GLY A 26 6.08 4.38 3.97
CA GLY A 26 5.26 3.26 3.50
C GLY A 26 4.30 3.66 2.39
N GLU A 27 4.84 4.02 1.22
CA GLU A 27 4.08 4.28 0.01
C GLU A 27 3.48 2.98 -0.53
N VAL A 28 2.21 3.01 -0.93
CA VAL A 28 1.50 1.91 -1.57
C VAL A 28 1.05 2.37 -2.95
N LYS A 29 1.40 1.64 -4.00
CA LYS A 29 1.07 1.98 -5.40
C LYS A 29 0.13 0.96 -6.01
N ALA A 30 -0.90 1.42 -6.70
CA ALA A 30 -1.86 0.55 -7.36
C ALA A 30 -2.39 1.15 -8.66
N ALA A 31 -2.57 0.28 -9.65
CA ALA A 31 -3.29 0.55 -10.89
C ALA A 31 -4.77 0.20 -10.68
N ILE A 32 -5.65 1.19 -10.71
CA ILE A 32 -7.08 1.02 -10.42
C ILE A 32 -7.87 1.23 -11.72
N ALA A 33 -8.58 0.19 -12.17
CA ALA A 33 -9.26 0.17 -13.47
C ALA A 33 -10.71 0.72 -13.46
N PHE A 34 -11.09 1.43 -12.40
CA PHE A 34 -12.44 1.99 -12.22
C PHE A 34 -12.37 3.28 -11.39
N ASP A 35 -13.39 4.12 -11.55
CA ASP A 35 -13.57 5.30 -10.72
C ASP A 35 -13.95 4.89 -9.30
N PHE A 36 -13.39 5.58 -8.30
CA PHE A 36 -13.62 5.24 -6.90
C PHE A 36 -13.70 6.47 -6.02
N THR A 37 -14.24 6.27 -4.82
CA THR A 37 -14.30 7.27 -3.77
C THR A 37 -13.38 6.87 -2.63
N ALA A 38 -12.56 7.81 -2.16
CA ALA A 38 -11.76 7.66 -0.95
C ALA A 38 -11.98 8.87 -0.03
N GLY A 39 -12.58 8.65 1.14
CA GLY A 39 -13.00 9.73 2.01
C GLY A 39 -13.99 10.66 1.29
N ARG A 40 -13.61 11.92 1.06
CA ARG A 40 -14.45 12.89 0.31
C ARG A 40 -14.02 13.09 -1.15
N MET A 41 -13.03 12.33 -1.61
CA MET A 41 -12.47 12.47 -2.95
C MET A 41 -13.13 11.48 -3.89
N SER A 42 -13.61 11.96 -5.05
CA SER A 42 -13.90 11.12 -6.20
C SER A 42 -12.68 11.11 -7.11
N LEU A 43 -12.22 9.92 -7.46
CA LEU A 43 -10.94 9.65 -8.09
C LEU A 43 -11.18 8.81 -9.35
N PRO A 44 -10.77 9.26 -10.54
CA PRO A 44 -10.96 8.48 -11.77
C PRO A 44 -10.05 7.24 -11.80
N ALA A 45 -10.36 6.26 -12.65
CA ALA A 45 -9.46 5.15 -12.94
C ALA A 45 -8.04 5.64 -13.32
N GLY A 46 -7.02 4.95 -12.83
CA GLY A 46 -5.62 5.28 -13.10
C GLY A 46 -4.63 4.75 -12.06
N GLU A 47 -3.41 5.26 -12.15
CA GLU A 47 -2.32 4.95 -11.22
C GLU A 47 -2.38 5.87 -10.00
N TYR A 48 -2.31 5.27 -8.81
CA TYR A 48 -2.33 5.99 -7.55
C TYR A 48 -1.21 5.53 -6.62
N SER A 49 -0.66 6.50 -5.87
CA SER A 49 0.12 6.24 -4.68
C SER A 49 -0.59 6.73 -3.42
N ILE A 50 -0.47 5.94 -2.35
CA ILE A 50 -1.02 6.25 -1.04
C ILE A 50 0.12 6.23 -0.04
N THR A 51 0.32 7.34 0.67
CA THR A 51 1.43 7.49 1.62
C THR A 51 0.89 7.95 2.97
N ALA A 52 1.36 7.31 4.05
CA ALA A 52 1.07 7.78 5.39
C ALA A 52 1.81 9.10 5.67
N MET A 53 1.08 10.11 6.16
CA MET A 53 1.66 11.42 6.51
C MET A 53 2.13 11.49 7.97
N SER A 54 1.91 10.43 8.73
CA SER A 54 2.37 10.26 10.11
C SER A 54 2.56 8.79 10.44
N ASP A 55 3.38 8.47 11.43
CA ASP A 55 3.65 7.08 11.86
C ASP A 55 2.38 6.33 12.27
N ALA A 56 1.40 7.04 12.83
CA ALA A 56 0.11 6.47 13.20
C ALA A 56 -0.80 6.16 12.00
N GLY A 57 -0.47 6.65 10.80
CA GLY A 57 -1.24 6.45 9.57
C GLY A 57 -2.65 7.02 9.61
N ARG A 58 -2.96 7.94 10.53
CA ARG A 58 -4.31 8.52 10.69
C ARG A 58 -4.70 9.40 9.50
N ILE A 59 -3.71 10.03 8.88
CA ILE A 59 -3.85 10.84 7.68
C ILE A 59 -3.02 10.17 6.59
N LEU A 60 -3.66 9.89 5.46
CA LEU A 60 -3.01 9.36 4.26
C LEU A 60 -3.10 10.40 3.16
N CYS A 61 -2.02 10.61 2.42
CA CYS A 61 -2.05 11.32 1.16
C CYS A 61 -2.36 10.33 0.04
N VAL A 62 -3.35 10.64 -0.78
CA VAL A 62 -3.65 9.92 -2.02
C VAL A 62 -3.24 10.81 -3.18
N SER A 63 -2.37 10.30 -4.05
CA SER A 63 -1.84 11.03 -5.20
C SER A 63 -1.99 10.18 -6.46
N GLY A 64 -2.71 10.70 -7.44
CA GLY A 64 -2.74 10.20 -8.81
C GLY A 64 -2.14 11.24 -9.77
N ARG A 65 -2.31 11.04 -11.07
CA ARG A 65 -1.73 11.91 -12.11
C ARG A 65 -2.24 13.37 -12.04
N VAL A 66 -3.53 13.54 -11.81
CA VAL A 66 -4.22 14.84 -11.81
C VAL A 66 -4.98 15.09 -10.50
N SER A 67 -4.93 14.14 -9.57
CA SER A 67 -5.70 14.16 -8.33
C SER A 67 -4.76 14.04 -7.15
N LYS A 68 -4.87 14.91 -6.16
CA LYS A 68 -4.09 14.81 -4.91
C LYS A 68 -4.91 15.30 -3.74
N GLY A 69 -4.84 14.61 -2.62
CA GLY A 69 -5.55 15.03 -1.41
C GLY A 69 -5.23 14.16 -0.21
N PHE A 70 -5.93 14.46 0.88
CA PHE A 70 -5.76 13.78 2.15
C PHE A 70 -7.05 13.09 2.58
N ILE A 71 -6.91 11.89 3.09
CA ILE A 71 -7.99 11.07 3.65
C ILE A 71 -7.65 10.67 5.08
N THR A 72 -8.67 10.40 5.87
CA THR A 72 -8.51 9.87 7.23
C THR A 72 -8.71 8.36 7.27
N SER A 73 -8.01 7.70 8.17
CA SER A 73 -8.15 6.26 8.37
C SER A 73 -7.92 5.86 9.83
N HIS A 74 -8.32 4.63 10.17
CA HIS A 74 -8.18 4.04 11.49
C HIS A 74 -7.44 2.69 11.45
N PRO A 75 -6.79 2.31 12.58
CA PRO A 75 -6.95 1.02 13.23
C PRO A 75 -7.60 -0.16 12.53
N VAL A 76 -6.91 -1.07 11.84
CA VAL A 76 -7.49 -2.43 11.67
C VAL A 76 -6.40 -3.48 11.70
N GLU A 77 -6.68 -4.62 12.33
CA GLU A 77 -5.73 -5.71 12.49
C GLU A 77 -6.33 -7.04 11.99
N LYS A 78 -5.47 -7.95 11.56
CA LYS A 78 -5.82 -9.34 11.23
C LYS A 78 -4.97 -10.29 12.07
N ASN A 79 -5.52 -11.47 12.36
CA ASN A 79 -4.78 -12.53 13.05
C ASN A 79 -3.55 -12.96 12.24
N GLU A 80 -3.70 -13.06 10.92
CA GLU A 80 -2.62 -13.39 10.00
C GLU A 80 -2.31 -12.22 9.08
N ALA A 81 -1.02 -11.92 8.93
CA ALA A 81 -0.54 -10.90 8.02
C ALA A 81 -0.85 -11.31 6.56
N PRO A 82 -1.46 -10.43 5.74
CA PRO A 82 -1.66 -10.71 4.32
C PRO A 82 -0.33 -10.97 3.63
N ALA A 83 -0.28 -11.97 2.74
CA ALA A 83 0.92 -12.25 1.95
C ALA A 83 1.24 -11.12 0.93
N THR A 84 0.21 -10.42 0.46
CA THR A 84 0.33 -9.38 -0.56
C THR A 84 -0.21 -8.04 -0.09
N THR A 85 0.39 -6.96 -0.60
CA THR A 85 -0.14 -5.60 -0.45
C THR A 85 -1.35 -5.44 -1.36
N LYS A 86 -2.45 -4.89 -0.84
CA LYS A 86 -3.70 -4.72 -1.58
C LYS A 86 -4.56 -3.59 -1.05
N LEU A 87 -5.33 -3.01 -1.95
CA LEU A 87 -6.44 -2.11 -1.67
C LEU A 87 -7.74 -2.88 -1.76
N VAL A 88 -8.59 -2.78 -0.76
CA VAL A 88 -9.91 -3.43 -0.72
C VAL A 88 -10.98 -2.36 -0.86
N PHE A 89 -11.88 -2.59 -1.80
CA PHE A 89 -13.00 -1.72 -2.10
C PHE A 89 -14.31 -2.40 -1.75
N ARG A 90 -15.27 -1.61 -1.27
CA ARG A 90 -16.69 -1.98 -1.25
C ARG A 90 -17.33 -1.47 -2.53
N ARG A 91 -18.03 -2.36 -3.22
CA ARG A 91 -18.70 -2.07 -4.48
C ARG A 91 -20.21 -2.18 -4.31
N TYR A 92 -20.90 -1.10 -4.67
CA TYR A 92 -22.36 -1.02 -4.76
C TYR A 92 -22.74 -0.70 -6.20
N GLY A 93 -23.13 -1.71 -6.98
CA GLY A 93 -23.40 -1.54 -8.41
C GLY A 93 -22.14 -1.14 -9.20
N ASP A 94 -22.09 0.08 -9.70
CA ASP A 94 -20.97 0.68 -10.42
C ASP A 94 -20.09 1.60 -9.55
N ARG A 95 -20.44 1.79 -8.27
CA ARG A 95 -19.70 2.68 -7.35
C ARG A 95 -18.76 1.92 -6.46
N TYR A 96 -17.52 2.40 -6.37
CA TYR A 96 -16.46 1.79 -5.58
C TYR A 96 -15.99 2.74 -4.49
N PHE A 97 -15.88 2.23 -3.27
CA PHE A 97 -15.41 2.97 -2.11
C PHE A 97 -14.18 2.28 -1.54
N LEU A 98 -13.06 3.00 -1.44
CA LEU A 98 -11.86 2.46 -0.80
C LEU A 98 -12.18 2.19 0.66
N HIS A 99 -12.11 0.92 1.06
CA HIS A 99 -12.49 0.46 2.38
C HIS A 99 -11.26 0.17 3.24
N GLN A 100 -10.33 -0.64 2.75
CA GLN A 100 -9.13 -1.02 3.51
C GLN A 100 -7.85 -1.00 2.67
N ILE A 101 -6.73 -0.79 3.35
CA ILE A 101 -5.38 -0.84 2.81
C ILE A 101 -4.60 -1.85 3.64
N TRP A 102 -4.05 -2.85 2.98
CA TRP A 102 -3.24 -3.90 3.59
C TRP A 102 -1.85 -3.89 2.97
N VAL A 103 -0.82 -3.99 3.81
CA VAL A 103 0.58 -4.13 3.37
C VAL A 103 1.02 -5.56 3.61
N GLY A 104 1.61 -6.19 2.59
CA GLY A 104 2.10 -7.56 2.67
C GLY A 104 3.09 -7.74 3.82
N GLY A 105 2.93 -8.81 4.60
CA GLY A 105 3.76 -9.11 5.77
C GLY A 105 3.44 -8.25 7.02
N ASN A 106 2.46 -7.34 6.95
CA ASN A 106 2.01 -6.54 8.09
C ASN A 106 0.57 -6.93 8.50
N ASN A 107 0.39 -7.34 9.75
CA ASN A 107 -0.92 -7.68 10.29
C ASN A 107 -1.76 -6.45 10.69
N ARG A 108 -1.18 -5.25 10.67
CA ARG A 108 -1.87 -3.96 10.86
C ARG A 108 -2.14 -3.30 9.51
N GLY A 109 -3.41 -3.18 9.15
CA GLY A 109 -3.91 -2.46 7.98
C GLY A 109 -4.50 -1.10 8.34
N ARG A 110 -5.00 -0.37 7.34
CA ARG A 110 -5.78 0.87 7.51
C ARG A 110 -7.19 0.67 6.99
N GLU A 111 -8.17 1.22 7.70
CA GLU A 111 -9.57 1.23 7.30
C GLU A 111 -10.06 2.67 7.18
N LEU A 112 -10.74 2.96 6.07
CA LEU A 112 -11.39 4.25 5.87
C LEU A 112 -12.83 4.19 6.41
N PRO A 113 -13.31 5.25 7.07
CA PRO A 113 -14.71 5.32 7.49
C PRO A 113 -15.64 5.43 6.29
N MET A 114 -16.83 4.83 6.41
CA MET A 114 -17.86 4.95 5.38
C MET A 114 -18.26 6.41 5.13
N THR A 115 -18.37 6.77 3.85
CA THR A 115 -18.88 8.09 3.45
C THR A 115 -20.40 8.18 3.68
N PRO A 116 -21.00 9.38 3.77
CA PRO A 116 -22.46 9.50 3.87
C PRO A 116 -23.20 8.79 2.73
N LEU A 117 -22.70 8.93 1.49
CA LEU A 117 -23.25 8.25 0.32
C LEU A 117 -23.11 6.71 0.43
N GLU A 118 -21.96 6.22 0.92
CA GLU A 118 -21.77 4.78 1.12
C GLU A 118 -22.75 4.22 2.17
N LYS A 119 -23.02 4.96 3.25
CA LYS A 119 -24.00 4.53 4.28
C LYS A 119 -25.42 4.44 3.73
N GLU A 120 -25.82 5.38 2.86
CA GLU A 120 -27.12 5.34 2.19
C GLU A 120 -27.23 4.10 1.29
N LEU A 121 -26.19 3.78 0.52
CA LEU A 121 -26.14 2.60 -0.33
C LEU A 121 -26.15 1.30 0.50
N ALA A 122 -25.42 1.28 1.62
CA ALA A 122 -25.34 0.14 2.54
C ALA A 122 -26.68 -0.18 3.22
N THR A 123 -27.62 0.77 3.28
CA THR A 123 -28.96 0.52 3.84
C THR A 123 -29.81 -0.36 2.90
N ASN A 124 -29.51 -0.35 1.59
CA ASN A 124 -30.32 -0.99 0.57
C ASN A 124 -29.67 -2.25 -0.03
N ALA A 125 -28.36 -2.45 0.17
CA ALA A 125 -27.64 -3.58 -0.38
C ALA A 125 -26.35 -3.89 0.41
N GLU A 126 -25.97 -5.17 0.43
CA GLU A 126 -24.65 -5.60 0.90
C GLU A 126 -23.59 -5.37 -0.20
N PRO A 127 -22.40 -4.83 0.12
CA PRO A 127 -21.36 -4.59 -0.88
C PRO A 127 -20.67 -5.88 -1.31
N ALA A 128 -20.32 -5.95 -2.60
CA ALA A 128 -19.29 -6.88 -3.04
C ALA A 128 -17.90 -6.33 -2.64
N LEU A 129 -17.01 -7.19 -2.15
CA LEU A 129 -15.63 -6.81 -1.87
C LEU A 129 -14.75 -7.05 -3.10
N VAL A 130 -14.01 -6.02 -3.51
CA VAL A 130 -13.07 -6.07 -4.64
C VAL A 130 -11.67 -5.77 -4.13
N ALA A 131 -10.72 -6.65 -4.40
CA ALA A 131 -9.31 -6.44 -4.05
C ALA A 131 -8.51 -6.06 -5.29
N VAL A 132 -7.73 -4.99 -5.19
CA VAL A 132 -6.75 -4.56 -6.19
C VAL A 132 -5.36 -4.79 -5.60
N LEU A 133 -4.51 -5.52 -6.32
CA LEU A 133 -3.12 -5.73 -5.92
C LEU A 133 -2.36 -4.41 -5.99
N ALA A 134 -1.47 -4.23 -5.04
CA ALA A 134 -0.65 -3.03 -4.93
C ALA A 134 0.81 -3.42 -4.65
N SER A 135 1.74 -2.54 -4.98
CA SER A 135 3.15 -2.65 -4.62
C SER A 135 3.50 -1.69 -3.48
N LYS A 136 4.58 -2.00 -2.76
CA LYS A 136 5.22 -1.12 -1.78
C LYS A 136 6.50 -0.56 -2.39
#